data_AF-A0A0F9DE69-F1
#
_entry.id   AF-A0A0F9DE69-F1
#
_cell.length_a   1.000
_cell.length_b   1.000
_cell.length_c   1.000
_cell.angle_alpha   90.00
_cell.angle_beta   90.00
_cell.angle_gamma   90.00
#
_symmetry.space_group_name_H-M   'P 1'
#
loop_
_entity.id
_entity.type
_entity.pdbx_description
1 polymer ?
#
loop_
_entity_poly.entity_id
_entity_poly.type
_entity_poly.pdbx_seq_one_letter_code
_entity_poly.pdbx_strand_id
1 'polypeptide(L)'
;MKLTANEFNQGLCEFLDASPTPYHAVASIKAALDKQNYSELKEADSWGALKPGQYYVIRQASIIAFRLSDKGIVETGINMVGAHTDSPCLKVKPRPEKVNQTLLQLGVEVYGGALLNPWFDRDLSMAGRVSFENKAGELNHQLVDFNDVVGTIPSLAIHLDREANQSRSINPQLHILPILAQVDDGDIIDFRALLEQQLHKQ
;
A
#
# COMPACT_ATOMS: atom_id res chain seq x y z
N MET A 1 -15.68 26.01 -1.88
CA MET A 1 -17.08 25.52 -1.83
C MET A 1 -17.15 24.48 -0.72
N LYS A 2 -18.18 24.48 0.13
CA LYS A 2 -18.35 23.38 1.09
C LYS A 2 -18.89 22.17 0.32
N LEU A 3 -18.19 21.05 0.39
CA LEU A 3 -18.68 19.78 -0.14
C LEU A 3 -19.97 19.38 0.60
N THR A 4 -20.94 18.85 -0.13
CA THR A 4 -22.05 18.12 0.48
C THR A 4 -21.53 16.81 1.09
N ALA A 5 -22.31 16.21 1.99
CA ALA A 5 -21.95 14.93 2.60
C ALA A 5 -21.75 13.82 1.55
N ASN A 6 -22.59 13.79 0.51
CA ASN A 6 -22.48 12.80 -0.57
C ASN A 6 -21.21 12.99 -1.40
N GLU A 7 -20.87 14.23 -1.77
CA GLU A 7 -19.63 14.52 -2.51
C GLU A 7 -18.39 14.18 -1.66
N PHE A 8 -18.42 14.48 -0.36
CA PHE A 8 -17.33 14.12 0.55
C PHE A 8 -17.16 12.59 0.66
N ASN A 9 -18.25 11.85 0.90
CA ASN A 9 -18.20 10.40 1.04
C ASN A 9 -17.76 9.72 -0.26
N GLN A 10 -18.25 10.20 -1.40
CA GLN A 10 -17.83 9.69 -2.71
C GLN A 10 -16.33 9.92 -2.94
N GLY A 11 -15.85 11.14 -2.68
CA GLY A 11 -14.42 11.44 -2.78
C GLY A 11 -13.55 10.64 -1.79
N LEU A 12 -14.09 10.32 -0.60
CA LEU A 12 -13.41 9.43 0.35
C LEU A 12 -13.31 8.00 -0.19
N CYS A 13 -14.38 7.44 -0.74
CA CYS A 13 -14.34 6.10 -1.35
C CYS A 13 -13.33 6.05 -2.50
N GLU A 14 -13.36 7.04 -3.41
CA GLU A 14 -12.40 7.14 -4.52
C GLU A 14 -10.96 7.26 -4.01
N PHE A 15 -10.72 8.02 -2.94
CA PHE A 15 -9.42 8.11 -2.32
C PHE A 15 -8.95 6.78 -1.75
N LEU A 16 -9.82 6.04 -1.06
CA LEU A 16 -9.51 4.73 -0.48
C LEU A 16 -9.22 3.69 -1.56
N ASP A 17 -10.05 3.63 -2.61
CA ASP A 17 -9.88 2.71 -3.74
C ASP A 17 -8.56 2.96 -4.48
N ALA A 18 -8.18 4.23 -4.66
CA ALA A 18 -6.90 4.60 -5.28
C ALA A 18 -5.69 4.46 -4.35
N SER A 19 -5.88 4.07 -3.08
CA SER A 19 -4.83 4.07 -2.05
C SER A 19 -4.66 2.71 -1.35
N PRO A 20 -4.47 1.60 -2.08
CA PRO A 20 -4.36 0.26 -1.47
C PRO A 20 -3.11 0.08 -0.59
N THR A 21 -2.14 0.99 -0.70
CA THR A 21 -0.94 1.01 0.16
C THR A 21 -0.56 2.44 0.56
N PRO A 22 0.29 2.61 1.59
CA PRO A 22 0.77 3.93 2.00
C PRO A 22 1.44 4.73 0.87
N TYR A 23 2.13 4.05 -0.05
CA TYR A 23 2.74 4.70 -1.21
C TYR A 23 1.70 5.22 -2.21
N HIS A 24 0.61 4.49 -2.41
CA HIS A 24 -0.50 4.92 -3.26
C HIS A 24 -1.30 6.03 -2.58
N ALA A 25 -1.47 6.00 -1.25
CA ALA A 25 -2.04 7.11 -0.50
C ALA A 25 -1.24 8.40 -0.71
N VAL A 26 0.08 8.35 -0.62
CA VAL A 26 0.94 9.51 -0.93
C VAL A 26 0.79 9.95 -2.38
N ALA A 27 0.72 9.04 -3.35
CA ALA A 27 0.51 9.39 -4.75
C ALA A 27 -0.86 10.09 -4.97
N SER A 28 -1.93 9.61 -4.33
CA SER A 28 -3.26 10.21 -4.36
C SER A 28 -3.26 11.61 -3.74
N ILE A 29 -2.61 11.79 -2.58
CA ILE A 29 -2.46 13.11 -1.94
C ILE A 29 -1.64 14.05 -2.83
N LYS A 30 -0.52 13.56 -3.40
CA LYS A 30 0.31 14.32 -4.34
C LYS A 30 -0.52 14.84 -5.52
N ALA A 31 -1.29 13.95 -6.16
CA ALA A 31 -2.14 14.32 -7.29
C ALA A 31 -3.21 15.36 -6.90
N ALA A 32 -3.78 15.26 -5.69
CA ALA A 32 -4.72 16.26 -5.19
C ALA A 32 -4.05 17.62 -4.93
N LEU A 33 -2.83 17.64 -4.37
CA LEU A 33 -2.06 18.85 -4.12
C LEU A 33 -1.60 19.52 -5.43
N ASP A 34 -1.17 18.73 -6.41
CA ASP A 34 -0.79 19.20 -7.74
C ASP A 34 -1.97 19.88 -8.44
N LYS A 35 -3.17 19.29 -8.37
CA LYS A 35 -4.42 19.91 -8.88
C LYS A 35 -4.75 21.24 -8.21
N GLN A 36 -4.23 21.48 -7.01
CA GLN A 36 -4.38 22.75 -6.27
C GLN A 36 -3.18 23.68 -6.43
N ASN A 37 -2.24 23.39 -7.35
CA ASN A 37 -1.03 24.17 -7.63
C ASN A 37 -0.07 24.28 -6.43
N TYR A 38 0.07 23.21 -5.65
CA TYR A 38 1.20 23.12 -4.72
C TYR A 38 2.48 22.78 -5.48
N SER A 39 3.62 23.29 -4.99
CA SER A 39 4.93 22.97 -5.55
C SER A 39 5.60 21.84 -4.75
N GLU A 40 6.05 20.80 -5.43
CA GLU A 40 6.88 19.75 -4.82
C GLU A 40 8.28 20.30 -4.51
N LEU A 41 8.73 20.09 -3.27
CA LEU A 41 10.11 20.32 -2.85
C LEU A 41 10.83 18.97 -2.74
N LYS A 42 12.05 18.90 -3.25
CA LYS A 42 12.90 17.73 -3.06
C LYS A 42 13.64 17.86 -1.74
N GLU A 43 13.52 16.84 -0.90
CA GLU A 43 14.10 16.83 0.44
C GLU A 43 15.63 16.95 0.45
N ALA A 44 16.30 16.48 -0.60
CA ALA A 44 17.75 16.56 -0.73
C ALA A 44 18.24 17.97 -1.14
N ASP A 45 17.35 18.83 -1.64
CA ASP A 45 17.73 20.15 -2.14
C ASP A 45 17.76 21.19 -1.02
N SER A 46 18.60 22.21 -1.18
CA SER A 46 18.46 23.44 -0.39
C SER A 46 17.26 24.23 -0.90
N TRP A 47 16.30 24.52 -0.03
CA TRP A 47 15.10 25.29 -0.40
C TRP A 47 15.31 26.81 -0.36
N GLY A 48 16.41 27.27 0.24
CA GLY A 48 16.67 28.69 0.46
C GLY A 48 15.54 29.40 1.22
N ALA A 49 15.33 30.67 0.92
CA ALA A 49 14.18 31.42 1.42
C ALA A 49 12.98 31.17 0.49
N LEU A 50 12.05 30.32 0.94
CA LEU A 50 10.79 30.10 0.23
C LEU A 50 9.94 31.37 0.24
N LYS A 51 9.31 31.66 -0.90
CA LYS A 51 8.33 32.75 -1.01
C LYS A 51 6.99 32.31 -0.38
N PRO A 52 6.09 33.25 -0.05
CA PRO A 52 4.72 32.92 0.30
C PRO A 52 4.09 32.04 -0.80
N GLY A 53 3.45 30.94 -0.40
CA GLY A 53 3.06 29.90 -1.35
C GLY A 53 2.60 28.61 -0.69
N GLN A 54 2.45 27.57 -1.51
CA GLN A 54 1.95 26.25 -1.11
C GLN A 54 2.93 25.20 -1.60
N TYR A 55 3.39 24.35 -0.68
CA TYR A 55 4.47 23.43 -0.92
C TYR A 55 4.16 22.07 -0.30
N TYR A 56 4.75 21.02 -0.85
CA TYR A 56 4.81 19.73 -0.17
C TYR A 56 6.16 19.06 -0.37
N VAL A 57 6.50 18.17 0.56
CA VAL A 57 7.67 17.30 0.49
C VAL A 57 7.24 15.86 0.75
N ILE A 58 7.81 14.93 -0.01
CA ILE A 58 7.56 13.50 0.13
C ILE A 58 8.84 12.81 0.60
N ARG A 59 8.70 11.97 1.63
CA ARG A 59 9.75 11.03 2.06
C ARG A 59 9.14 9.63 2.08
N GLN A 60 9.47 8.81 1.09
CA GLN A 60 8.90 7.47 0.92
C GLN A 60 7.36 7.48 0.95
N ALA A 61 6.75 6.80 1.92
CA ALA A 61 5.30 6.73 2.09
C ALA A 61 4.71 7.79 3.03
N SER A 62 5.43 8.89 3.24
CA SER A 62 5.00 10.04 4.03
C SER A 62 5.01 11.32 3.20
N ILE A 63 4.07 12.22 3.49
CA ILE A 63 3.93 13.51 2.82
C ILE A 63 3.62 14.60 3.85
N ILE A 64 4.27 15.74 3.69
CA ILE A 64 3.98 16.95 4.47
C ILE A 64 3.62 18.04 3.46
N ALA A 65 2.42 18.61 3.60
CA ALA A 65 1.97 19.76 2.83
C ALA A 65 1.80 20.97 3.75
N PHE A 66 2.24 22.15 3.30
CA PHE A 66 2.20 23.36 4.09
C PHE A 66 1.99 24.61 3.22
N ARG A 67 1.45 25.67 3.83
CA ARG A 67 1.26 26.98 3.21
C ARG A 67 2.03 28.03 3.99
N LEU A 68 2.81 28.83 3.28
CA LEU A 68 3.57 29.95 3.83
C LEU A 68 2.82 31.26 3.57
N SER A 69 2.68 32.08 4.60
CA SER A 69 2.21 33.46 4.49
C SER A 69 3.36 34.43 4.17
N ASP A 70 2.99 35.64 3.78
CA ASP A 70 3.87 36.81 3.70
C ASP A 70 4.27 37.35 5.09
N LYS A 71 3.48 37.08 6.11
CA LYS A 71 3.78 37.38 7.51
C LYS A 71 4.73 36.36 8.13
N GLY A 72 5.56 36.83 9.06
CA GLY A 72 6.51 36.00 9.80
C GLY A 72 5.82 35.02 10.75
N ILE A 73 6.45 33.85 10.96
CA ILE A 73 5.89 32.76 11.77
C ILE A 73 5.65 33.13 13.24
N VAL A 74 6.40 34.10 13.77
CA VAL A 74 6.21 34.64 15.13
C VAL A 74 4.85 35.33 15.25
N GLU A 75 4.36 35.94 14.17
CA GLU A 75 3.06 36.63 14.15
C GLU A 75 1.90 35.66 13.89
N THR A 76 2.09 34.69 12.99
CA THR A 76 1.02 33.79 12.53
C THR A 76 0.88 32.50 13.33
N GLY A 77 1.94 32.08 14.02
CA GLY A 77 2.04 30.75 14.60
C GLY A 77 2.02 29.63 13.55
N ILE A 78 1.75 28.40 14.01
CA ILE A 78 1.62 27.20 13.18
C ILE A 78 0.27 26.54 13.47
N ASN A 79 -0.53 26.35 12.42
CA ASN A 79 -1.72 25.51 12.48
C ASN A 79 -1.40 24.16 11.83
N MET A 80 -1.37 23.09 12.63
CA MET A 80 -0.94 21.77 12.19
C MET A 80 -2.02 20.72 12.45
N VAL A 81 -2.22 19.84 11.48
CA VAL A 81 -3.01 18.61 11.61
C VAL A 81 -2.12 17.45 11.20
N GLY A 82 -2.15 16.36 11.98
CA GLY A 82 -1.40 15.14 11.72
C GLY A 82 -2.33 13.94 11.54
N ALA A 83 -1.97 13.06 10.61
CA ALA A 83 -2.56 11.75 10.38
C ALA A 83 -1.45 10.78 9.92
N HIS A 84 -1.80 9.52 9.67
CA HIS A 84 -0.88 8.52 9.14
C HIS A 84 -1.46 7.86 7.88
N THR A 85 -0.58 7.38 6.99
CA THR A 85 -0.95 6.84 5.66
C THR A 85 -1.09 5.32 5.64
N ASP A 86 -0.76 4.67 6.75
CA ASP A 86 -0.73 3.22 6.87
C ASP A 86 -1.89 2.62 7.64
N SER A 87 -2.20 1.38 7.29
CA SER A 87 -3.23 0.56 7.93
C SER A 87 -2.66 -0.83 8.20
N PRO A 88 -3.11 -1.55 9.23
CA PRO A 88 -2.72 -2.95 9.44
C PRO A 88 -3.02 -3.79 8.20
N CYS A 89 -2.04 -4.58 7.75
CA CYS A 89 -2.13 -5.33 6.50
C CYS A 89 -1.24 -6.57 6.47
N LEU A 90 -1.29 -7.32 5.37
CA LEU A 90 -0.37 -8.42 5.07
C LEU A 90 0.66 -7.93 4.05
N LYS A 91 1.95 -8.03 4.40
CA LYS A 91 3.06 -7.64 3.51
C LYS A 91 3.75 -8.88 2.96
N VAL A 92 4.04 -8.89 1.67
CA VAL A 92 4.78 -9.99 1.04
C VAL A 92 6.21 -10.03 1.60
N LYS A 93 6.67 -11.20 2.03
CA LYS A 93 8.03 -11.38 2.54
C LYS A 93 9.08 -11.26 1.42
N PRO A 94 10.36 -11.01 1.77
CA PRO A 94 11.43 -10.94 0.76
C PRO A 94 11.68 -12.23 -0.01
N ARG A 95 11.36 -13.41 0.55
CA ARG A 95 11.37 -14.71 -0.16
C ARG A 95 10.02 -15.38 0.09
N PRO A 96 8.98 -15.00 -0.65
CA PRO A 96 7.62 -15.37 -0.32
C PRO A 96 7.19 -16.69 -0.95
N GLU A 97 7.87 -17.18 -1.97
CA GLU A 97 7.45 -18.37 -2.72
C GLU A 97 7.48 -19.60 -1.81
N LYS A 98 6.32 -20.23 -1.62
CA LYS A 98 6.19 -21.50 -0.88
C LYS A 98 5.24 -22.41 -1.62
N VAL A 99 5.68 -23.63 -1.91
CA VAL A 99 4.80 -24.68 -2.44
C VAL A 99 4.45 -25.62 -1.30
N ASN A 100 3.16 -25.89 -1.13
CA ASN A 100 2.66 -26.93 -0.25
C ASN A 100 1.71 -27.82 -1.03
N GLN A 101 2.04 -29.11 -1.15
CA GLN A 101 1.41 -30.01 -2.12
C GLN A 101 1.54 -29.41 -3.53
N THR A 102 0.43 -29.20 -4.24
CA THR A 102 0.40 -28.59 -5.58
C THR A 102 -0.02 -27.13 -5.55
N LEU A 103 0.02 -26.46 -4.40
CA LEU A 103 -0.47 -25.09 -4.25
C LEU A 103 0.68 -24.12 -4.01
N LEU A 104 0.80 -23.13 -4.90
CA LEU A 104 1.66 -21.98 -4.70
C LEU A 104 1.02 -21.03 -3.70
N GLN A 105 1.73 -20.81 -2.60
CA GLN A 105 1.38 -19.88 -1.55
C GLN A 105 2.41 -18.75 -1.47
N LEU A 106 1.97 -17.57 -1.00
CA LEU A 106 2.87 -16.50 -0.63
C LEU A 106 3.06 -16.40 0.89
N GLY A 107 4.33 -16.43 1.30
CA GLY A 107 4.76 -16.01 2.62
C GLY A 107 4.51 -14.53 2.83
N VAL A 108 3.69 -14.21 3.82
CA VAL A 108 3.42 -12.83 4.23
C VAL A 108 3.83 -12.57 5.68
N GLU A 109 3.98 -11.30 6.00
CA GLU A 109 4.23 -10.75 7.33
C GLU A 109 3.01 -9.91 7.73
N VAL A 110 2.56 -10.09 8.98
CA VAL A 110 1.49 -9.27 9.54
C VAL A 110 2.08 -7.93 9.95
N TYR A 111 1.57 -6.86 9.36
CA TYR A 111 1.93 -5.49 9.70
C TYR A 111 0.86 -4.87 10.61
N GLY A 112 1.27 -4.33 11.75
CA GLY A 112 0.38 -3.71 12.73
C GLY A 112 -0.51 -4.71 13.48
N GLY A 113 -1.46 -4.19 14.26
CA GLY A 113 -2.43 -4.97 15.04
C GLY A 113 -3.59 -5.49 14.18
N ALA A 114 -3.29 -6.20 13.09
CA ALA A 114 -4.31 -6.65 12.15
C ALA A 114 -5.26 -7.69 12.79
N LEU A 115 -6.56 -7.48 12.64
CA LEU A 115 -7.55 -8.53 12.88
C LEU A 115 -7.39 -9.58 11.78
N LEU A 116 -6.88 -10.76 12.10
CA LEU A 116 -6.53 -11.77 11.09
C LEU A 116 -7.74 -12.53 10.54
N ASN A 117 -8.79 -12.73 11.33
CA ASN A 117 -10.00 -13.45 10.90
C ASN A 117 -10.63 -12.85 9.62
N PRO A 118 -10.84 -11.52 9.51
CA PRO A 118 -11.38 -10.89 8.30
C PRO A 118 -10.60 -11.09 7.00
N TRP A 119 -9.33 -11.52 7.05
CA TRP A 119 -8.51 -11.78 5.86
C TRP A 119 -8.79 -13.12 5.22
N PHE A 120 -9.44 -14.05 5.93
CA PHE A 120 -9.85 -15.32 5.37
C PHE A 120 -11.01 -15.13 4.39
N ASP A 121 -11.04 -15.97 3.35
CA ASP A 121 -12.13 -16.07 2.37
C ASP A 121 -12.45 -14.73 1.67
N ARG A 122 -11.40 -13.93 1.45
CA ARG A 122 -11.46 -12.68 0.67
C ARG A 122 -10.76 -12.86 -0.67
N ASP A 123 -11.27 -12.15 -1.66
CA ASP A 123 -10.60 -11.90 -2.92
C ASP A 123 -9.50 -10.85 -2.67
N LEU A 124 -8.26 -11.31 -2.54
CA LEU A 124 -7.13 -10.43 -2.24
C LEU A 124 -6.42 -10.03 -3.53
N SER A 125 -6.24 -8.72 -3.71
CA SER A 125 -5.31 -8.16 -4.69
C SER A 125 -3.93 -7.93 -4.06
N MET A 126 -2.98 -7.45 -4.85
CA MET A 126 -1.65 -7.06 -4.42
C MET A 126 -1.27 -5.71 -4.98
N ALA A 127 -0.73 -4.84 -4.11
CA ALA A 127 -0.19 -3.55 -4.50
C ALA A 127 1.03 -3.20 -3.65
N GLY A 128 1.85 -2.26 -4.13
CA GLY A 128 3.05 -1.85 -3.42
C GLY A 128 3.99 -0.99 -4.26
N ARG A 129 5.28 -1.11 -3.98
CA ARG A 129 6.34 -0.43 -4.71
C ARG A 129 7.47 -1.41 -4.98
N VAL A 130 7.86 -1.52 -6.25
CA VAL A 130 9.03 -2.28 -6.67
C VAL A 130 10.21 -1.33 -6.79
N SER A 131 11.37 -1.77 -6.30
CA SER A 131 12.65 -1.10 -6.54
C SER A 131 13.47 -1.99 -7.47
N PHE A 132 13.99 -1.42 -8.56
CA PHE A 132 14.69 -2.17 -9.58
C PHE A 132 15.83 -1.33 -10.17
N GLU A 133 16.82 -2.02 -10.72
CA GLU A 133 17.88 -1.39 -11.50
C GLU A 133 17.47 -1.39 -12.97
N ASN A 134 17.55 -0.24 -13.63
CA ASN A 134 17.26 -0.17 -15.06
C ASN A 134 18.49 -0.65 -15.89
N LYS A 135 18.34 -0.74 -17.22
CA LYS A 135 19.43 -1.16 -18.12
C LYS A 135 20.66 -0.24 -18.09
N ALA A 136 20.54 0.97 -17.55
CA ALA A 136 21.64 1.92 -17.39
C ALA A 136 22.34 1.79 -16.03
N GLY A 137 21.91 0.88 -15.15
CA GLY A 137 22.48 0.69 -13.81
C GLY A 137 21.89 1.63 -12.76
N GLU A 138 20.79 2.32 -13.05
CA GLU A 138 20.20 3.31 -12.15
C GLU A 138 19.11 2.67 -11.29
N LEU A 139 19.14 2.95 -9.98
CA LEU A 139 18.09 2.52 -9.06
C LEU A 139 16.82 3.34 -9.29
N ASN A 140 15.75 2.65 -9.62
CA ASN A 140 14.43 3.20 -9.88
C ASN A 140 13.37 2.59 -8.95
N HIS A 141 12.25 3.30 -8.83
CA HIS A 141 11.10 2.87 -8.05
C HIS A 141 9.81 3.07 -8.84
N GLN A 142 8.93 2.06 -8.83
CA GLN A 142 7.62 2.15 -9.47
C GLN A 142 6.55 1.58 -8.55
N LEU A 143 5.40 2.25 -8.48
CA LEU A 143 4.22 1.71 -7.83
C LEU A 143 3.68 0.57 -8.68
N VAL A 144 3.27 -0.51 -8.02
CA VAL A 144 2.62 -1.64 -8.67
C VAL A 144 1.25 -1.84 -8.03
N ASP A 145 0.24 -2.04 -8.85
CA ASP A 145 -1.10 -2.43 -8.43
C ASP A 145 -1.62 -3.44 -9.44
N PHE A 146 -2.08 -4.59 -8.94
CA PHE A 146 -2.65 -5.64 -9.78
C PHE A 146 -4.08 -5.29 -10.20
N ASN A 147 -4.83 -4.58 -9.34
CA ASN A 147 -6.25 -4.28 -9.52
C ASN A 147 -7.09 -5.49 -10.01
N ASP A 148 -6.72 -6.68 -9.54
CA ASP A 148 -7.35 -7.96 -9.88
C ASP A 148 -7.21 -8.92 -8.68
N VAL A 149 -8.00 -9.98 -8.67
CA VAL A 149 -7.94 -11.00 -7.62
C VAL A 149 -6.71 -11.88 -7.85
N VAL A 150 -5.71 -11.73 -6.99
CA VAL A 150 -4.42 -12.44 -7.09
C VAL A 150 -4.41 -13.71 -6.25
N GLY A 151 -5.17 -13.76 -5.16
CA GLY A 151 -5.23 -14.95 -4.33
C GLY A 151 -6.22 -14.85 -3.18
N THR A 152 -6.29 -15.92 -2.39
CA THR A 152 -7.17 -15.99 -1.21
C THR A 152 -6.53 -16.78 -0.08
N ILE A 153 -6.91 -16.47 1.16
CA ILE A 153 -6.55 -17.27 2.33
C ILE A 153 -7.79 -18.08 2.72
N PRO A 154 -7.89 -19.36 2.33
CA PRO A 154 -9.11 -20.12 2.61
C PRO A 154 -9.20 -20.51 4.08
N SER A 155 -10.40 -20.45 4.64
CA SER A 155 -10.70 -21.07 5.94
C SER A 155 -10.66 -22.59 5.85
N LEU A 156 -10.24 -23.24 6.94
CA LEU A 156 -10.42 -24.68 7.08
C LEU A 156 -11.92 -25.00 7.15
N ALA A 157 -12.35 -26.02 6.42
CA ALA A 157 -13.75 -26.45 6.44
C ALA A 157 -14.17 -26.84 7.87
N ILE A 158 -15.33 -26.33 8.32
CA ILE A 158 -15.83 -26.53 9.70
C ILE A 158 -15.99 -28.00 10.08
N HIS A 159 -16.22 -28.90 9.12
CA HIS A 159 -16.29 -30.34 9.36
C HIS A 159 -14.97 -30.93 9.91
N LEU A 160 -13.84 -30.26 9.64
CA LEU A 160 -12.51 -30.61 10.10
C LEU A 160 -12.07 -29.78 11.31
N ASP A 161 -12.85 -28.76 11.71
CA ASP A 161 -12.61 -27.90 12.89
C ASP A 161 -13.90 -27.73 13.71
N ARG A 162 -14.11 -28.67 14.64
CA ARG A 162 -15.31 -28.69 15.49
C ARG A 162 -15.40 -27.51 16.47
N GLU A 163 -14.28 -26.83 16.72
CA GLU A 163 -14.17 -25.74 17.69
C GLU A 163 -14.11 -24.35 17.04
N ALA A 164 -14.26 -24.26 15.71
CA ALA A 164 -14.12 -23.03 14.92
C ALA A 164 -14.92 -21.83 15.46
N ASN A 165 -16.10 -22.08 16.03
CA ASN A 165 -17.00 -21.05 16.57
C ASN A 165 -16.82 -20.78 18.08
N GLN A 166 -15.99 -21.54 18.78
CA GLN A 166 -15.80 -21.44 20.24
C GLN A 166 -14.45 -20.80 20.56
N SER A 167 -13.38 -21.30 19.93
CA SER A 167 -12.02 -20.83 20.17
C SER A 167 -11.15 -21.03 18.93
N ARG A 168 -11.12 -20.03 18.05
CA ARG A 168 -10.25 -20.04 16.87
C ARG A 168 -8.92 -19.35 17.18
N SER A 169 -7.85 -20.13 17.24
CA SER A 169 -6.48 -19.60 17.25
C SER A 169 -5.94 -19.53 15.82
N ILE A 170 -5.33 -18.40 15.46
CA ILE A 170 -4.71 -18.22 14.15
C ILE A 170 -3.20 -18.17 14.37
N ASN A 171 -2.46 -19.10 13.77
CA ASN A 171 -1.02 -19.01 13.67
C ASN A 171 -0.67 -18.15 12.42
N PRO A 172 -0.13 -16.94 12.57
CA PRO A 172 0.13 -16.07 11.42
C PRO A 172 1.14 -16.64 10.42
N GLN A 173 2.07 -17.48 10.87
CA GLN A 173 3.09 -18.06 10.01
C GLN A 173 2.58 -19.25 9.19
N LEU A 174 1.60 -19.98 9.71
CA LEU A 174 1.10 -21.22 9.12
C LEU A 174 -0.25 -21.05 8.42
N HIS A 175 -1.14 -20.21 8.95
CA HIS A 175 -2.54 -20.12 8.51
C HIS A 175 -2.82 -18.88 7.65
N ILE A 176 -1.94 -17.87 7.65
CA ILE A 176 -2.07 -16.64 6.86
C ILE A 176 -1.10 -16.71 5.69
N LEU A 177 -1.38 -17.62 4.75
CA LEU A 177 -0.60 -17.83 3.54
C LEU A 177 -1.56 -17.81 2.34
N PRO A 178 -1.67 -16.68 1.62
CA PRO A 178 -2.51 -16.60 0.43
C PRO A 178 -2.10 -17.65 -0.60
N ILE A 179 -3.09 -18.35 -1.16
CA ILE A 179 -2.93 -19.27 -2.29
C ILE A 179 -3.15 -18.47 -3.57
N LEU A 180 -2.22 -18.60 -4.52
CA LEU A 180 -2.24 -17.88 -5.79
C LEU A 180 -2.64 -18.78 -6.95
N ALA A 181 -2.07 -19.98 -7.02
CA ALA A 181 -2.23 -20.88 -8.14
C ALA A 181 -1.99 -22.35 -7.76
N GLN A 182 -2.47 -23.26 -8.59
CA GLN A 182 -2.00 -24.64 -8.61
C GLN A 182 -0.75 -24.74 -9.50
N VAL A 183 0.23 -25.53 -9.08
CA VAL A 183 1.50 -25.76 -9.78
C VAL A 183 1.77 -27.26 -9.90
N ASP A 184 2.46 -27.65 -10.97
CA ASP A 184 2.87 -29.02 -11.26
C ASP A 184 4.38 -29.23 -10.98
N ASP A 185 4.79 -30.50 -10.94
CA ASP A 185 6.19 -30.87 -10.76
C ASP A 185 7.07 -30.33 -11.90
N GLY A 186 8.03 -29.47 -11.56
CA GLY A 186 8.97 -28.86 -12.51
C GLY A 186 8.63 -27.42 -12.91
N ASP A 187 7.51 -26.87 -12.44
CA ASP A 187 7.18 -25.45 -12.64
C ASP A 187 8.24 -24.54 -12.00
N ILE A 188 8.69 -23.54 -12.76
CA ILE A 188 9.59 -22.50 -12.26
C ILE A 188 8.74 -21.39 -11.67
N ILE A 189 8.82 -21.25 -10.35
CA ILE A 189 8.09 -20.22 -9.62
C ILE A 189 9.04 -19.08 -9.32
N ASP A 190 8.82 -17.94 -9.99
CA ASP A 190 9.55 -16.71 -9.74
C ASP A 190 8.58 -15.54 -9.53
N PHE A 191 8.43 -15.12 -8.28
CA PHE A 191 7.59 -13.98 -7.95
C PHE A 191 8.13 -12.67 -8.54
N ARG A 192 9.44 -12.56 -8.79
CA ARG A 192 10.04 -11.35 -9.37
C ARG A 192 9.65 -11.23 -10.83
N ALA A 193 9.66 -12.34 -11.57
CA ALA A 193 9.17 -12.38 -12.94
C ALA A 193 7.68 -11.97 -13.01
N LEU A 194 6.85 -12.39 -12.04
CA LEU A 194 5.45 -11.95 -11.95
C LEU A 194 5.34 -10.44 -11.73
N LEU A 195 6.13 -9.87 -10.81
CA LEU A 195 6.16 -8.43 -10.58
C LEU A 195 6.63 -7.65 -11.81
N GLU A 196 7.68 -8.12 -12.49
CA GLU A 196 8.18 -7.52 -13.73
C GLU A 196 7.11 -7.54 -14.82
N GLN A 197 6.41 -8.66 -14.99
CA GLN A 197 5.31 -8.76 -15.94
C GLN A 197 4.19 -7.77 -15.61
N GLN A 198 3.84 -7.60 -14.33
CA GLN A 198 2.83 -6.63 -13.93
C GLN A 198 3.29 -5.20 -14.22
N LEU A 199 4.55 -4.86 -13.90
CA LEU A 199 5.11 -3.53 -14.18
C LEU A 199 5.09 -3.18 -15.67
N HIS A 200 5.24 -4.16 -16.57
CA HIS A 200 5.14 -3.94 -18.02
C HIS A 200 3.71 -3.79 -18.54
N LYS A 201 2.69 -4.22 -17.79
CA LYS A 201 1.28 -4.13 -18.21
C LYS A 201 0.62 -2.78 -17.89
N GLN A 202 1.08 -2.11 -16.85
CA GLN A 202 0.49 -0.91 -16.26
C GLN A 202 0.99 0.40 -16.89
#